data_AF-A0A0F9NLC4-F1
#
_entry.id   AF-A0A0F9NLC4-F1
#
_cell.length_a   1.000
_cell.length_b   1.000
_cell.length_c   1.000
_cell.angle_alpha   90.00
_cell.angle_beta   90.00
_cell.angle_gamma   90.00
#
_symmetry.space_group_name_H-M   'P 1'
#
loop_
_entity.id
_entity.type
_entity.pdbx_description
1 polymer ?
#
loop_
_entity_poly.entity_id
_entity_poly.type
_entity_poly.pdbx_seq_one_letter_code
_entity_poly.pdbx_strand_id
1 'polypeptide(L)'
;VYCKIKYKDGKLSISGVIGPLYTGNALGGCGQIDMEFGHKNPEHNDSRYDNPTKPSEIRFAEGWDAEKWLEFLEIWKLYHLNDMNAGCGHQRALGWKDYDKHPSEPCPTCGYKYSTAWLTVLVPEKALDFLASLPDTDQQPAWV
;
A
#
# COMPACT_ATOMS: atom_id res chain seq x y z
N VAL A 1 -2.51 14.07 -5.93
CA VAL A 1 -1.91 12.72 -5.97
C VAL A 1 -2.58 11.95 -7.08
N TYR A 2 -1.85 11.13 -7.83
CA TYR A 2 -2.43 10.24 -8.84
C TYR A 2 -2.03 8.81 -8.53
N CYS A 3 -3.00 7.89 -8.61
CA CYS A 3 -2.80 6.48 -8.30
C CYS A 3 -3.28 5.62 -9.47
N LYS A 4 -2.60 4.50 -9.69
CA LYS A 4 -2.97 3.46 -10.64
C LYS A 4 -3.19 2.18 -9.87
N ILE A 5 -4.40 1.65 -9.94
CA ILE A 5 -4.83 0.41 -9.28
C ILE A 5 -5.03 -0.64 -10.38
N LYS A 6 -4.47 -1.84 -10.19
CA LYS A 6 -4.65 -2.98 -11.08
C LYS A 6 -4.97 -4.21 -10.25
N TYR A 7 -6.04 -4.91 -10.60
CA TYR A 7 -6.35 -6.23 -10.05
C TYR A 7 -6.52 -7.23 -11.18
N LYS A 8 -5.67 -8.26 -11.24
CA LYS A 8 -5.72 -9.30 -12.26
C LYS A 8 -5.18 -10.62 -11.71
N ASP A 9 -5.86 -11.73 -12.01
CA ASP A 9 -5.43 -13.08 -11.63
C ASP A 9 -5.12 -13.22 -10.12
N GLY A 10 -5.93 -12.56 -9.27
CA GLY A 10 -5.76 -12.55 -7.82
C GLY A 10 -4.67 -11.61 -7.29
N LYS A 11 -4.00 -10.84 -8.17
CA LYS A 11 -2.90 -9.93 -7.83
C LYS A 11 -3.36 -8.48 -7.86
N LEU A 12 -3.22 -7.81 -6.73
CA LEU A 12 -3.45 -6.39 -6.57
C LEU A 12 -2.12 -5.65 -6.64
N SER A 13 -2.05 -4.65 -7.52
CA SER A 13 -0.93 -3.73 -7.65
C SER A 13 -1.44 -2.30 -7.54
N ILE A 14 -0.90 -1.55 -6.59
CA ILE A 14 -1.17 -0.11 -6.44
C ILE A 14 0.15 0.65 -6.52
N SER A 15 0.17 1.68 -7.36
CA SER A 15 1.31 2.58 -7.54
C SER A 15 0.81 4.01 -7.68
N GLY A 16 1.60 4.99 -7.27
CA GLY A 16 1.15 6.39 -7.30
C GLY A 16 2.29 7.38 -7.45
N VAL A 17 1.91 8.64 -7.62
CA VAL A 17 2.83 9.77 -7.75
C VAL A 17 2.25 11.02 -7.08
N ILE A 18 3.10 11.69 -6.30
CA ILE A 18 2.77 12.95 -5.62
C ILE A 18 3.27 14.12 -6.46
N GLY A 19 2.35 14.99 -6.89
CA GLY A 19 2.66 16.21 -7.66
C GLY A 19 3.48 15.96 -8.92
N PRO A 20 2.97 15.17 -9.89
CA PRO A 20 3.70 14.90 -11.13
C PRO A 20 3.90 16.20 -11.96
N LEU A 21 5.10 16.43 -12.49
CA LEU A 21 5.54 17.64 -13.23
C LEU A 21 5.85 17.36 -14.70
N TYR A 22 5.48 18.26 -15.63
CA TYR A 22 5.62 18.10 -17.11
C TYR A 22 6.97 17.57 -17.63
N THR A 23 8.03 17.65 -16.83
CA THR A 23 9.37 17.13 -17.10
C THR A 23 9.55 15.63 -16.84
N GLY A 24 8.54 14.93 -16.31
CA GLY A 24 8.65 13.53 -15.87
C GLY A 24 9.02 13.36 -14.40
N ASN A 25 9.31 14.44 -13.69
CA ASN A 25 9.62 14.41 -12.25
C ASN A 25 8.35 14.42 -11.38
N ALA A 26 8.52 14.16 -10.09
CA ALA A 26 7.49 14.27 -9.07
C ALA A 26 7.94 15.24 -7.96
N LEU A 27 7.00 15.94 -7.33
CA LEU A 27 7.27 16.80 -6.17
C LEU A 27 7.46 16.01 -4.87
N GLY A 28 6.92 14.80 -4.80
CA GLY A 28 7.12 13.86 -3.69
C GLY A 28 7.36 12.45 -4.21
N GLY A 29 6.93 11.46 -3.44
CA GLY A 29 7.11 10.04 -3.75
C GLY A 29 6.54 9.61 -5.10
N CYS A 30 7.18 8.60 -5.69
CA CYS A 30 6.71 7.86 -6.85
C CYS A 30 6.83 6.35 -6.59
N GLY A 31 5.86 5.57 -7.08
CA GLY A 31 5.73 4.16 -6.73
C GLY A 31 4.96 4.00 -5.42
N GLN A 32 5.66 3.77 -4.31
CA GLN A 32 5.06 3.62 -2.97
C GLN A 32 4.92 4.98 -2.28
N ILE A 33 3.76 5.63 -2.47
CA ILE A 33 3.53 6.97 -1.91
C ILE A 33 2.92 6.93 -0.51
N ASP A 34 2.38 5.79 -0.08
CA ASP A 34 1.69 5.64 1.20
C ASP A 34 2.58 5.98 2.40
N MET A 35 3.90 5.85 2.24
CA MET A 35 4.91 6.11 3.27
C MET A 35 4.97 7.58 3.72
N GLU A 36 4.55 8.52 2.87
CA GLU A 36 4.60 9.97 3.15
C GLU A 36 3.36 10.50 3.88
N PHE A 37 2.32 9.69 4.00
CA PHE A 37 1.03 10.09 4.54
C PHE A 37 0.75 9.47 5.90
N GLY A 38 -0.03 10.18 6.72
CA GLY A 38 -0.52 9.67 7.98
C GLY A 38 -1.60 8.61 7.75
N HIS A 39 -1.37 7.41 8.26
CA HIS A 39 -2.31 6.29 8.23
C HIS A 39 -3.30 6.37 9.39
N LYS A 40 -4.42 5.66 9.24
CA LYS A 40 -5.45 5.55 10.29
C LYS A 40 -4.89 4.86 11.54
N ASN A 41 -4.10 3.80 11.33
CA ASN A 41 -3.28 3.19 12.38
C ASN A 41 -1.90 3.85 12.40
N PRO A 42 -1.50 4.56 13.47
CA PRO A 42 -0.18 5.16 13.56
C PRO A 42 0.98 4.17 13.44
N GLU A 43 0.78 2.88 13.75
CA GLU A 43 1.80 1.84 13.55
C GLU A 43 2.11 1.55 12.08
N HIS A 44 1.23 1.99 11.16
CA HIS A 44 1.43 1.88 9.72
C HIS A 44 2.22 3.05 9.13
N ASN A 45 2.37 4.14 9.89
CA ASN A 45 3.22 5.27 9.49
C ASN A 45 4.66 4.80 9.31
N ASP A 46 5.30 5.31 8.26
CA ASP A 46 6.68 4.98 7.99
C ASP A 46 7.61 5.77 8.91
N SER A 47 8.49 5.07 9.62
CA SER A 47 9.39 5.68 10.62
C SER A 47 10.45 6.59 10.01
N ARG A 48 10.59 6.63 8.68
CA ARG A 48 11.49 7.57 7.98
C ARG A 48 10.92 8.98 7.89
N TYR A 49 9.64 9.18 8.22
CA TYR A 49 8.94 10.46 8.11
C TYR A 49 8.43 10.92 9.47
N ASP A 50 9.09 11.92 10.05
CA ASP A 50 8.75 12.45 11.39
C ASP A 50 7.43 13.24 11.41
N ASN A 51 7.04 13.80 10.26
CA ASN A 51 5.80 14.57 10.12
C ASN A 51 5.07 14.19 8.83
N PRO A 52 4.40 13.01 8.81
CA PRO A 52 3.68 12.55 7.63
C PRO A 52 2.49 13.47 7.33
N THR A 53 2.18 13.65 6.05
CA THR A 53 1.08 14.53 5.61
C THR A 53 -0.25 13.98 6.10
N LYS A 54 -1.00 14.76 6.88
CA LYS A 54 -2.29 14.35 7.45
C LYS A 54 -3.43 14.61 6.46
N PRO A 55 -4.53 13.83 6.51
CA PRO A 55 -5.69 14.08 5.66
C PRO A 55 -6.25 15.51 5.73
N SER A 56 -6.15 16.16 6.89
CA SER A 56 -6.58 17.55 7.09
C SER A 56 -5.76 18.58 6.31
N GLU A 57 -4.57 18.21 5.86
CA GLU A 57 -3.65 19.07 5.09
C GLU A 57 -3.83 18.87 3.57
N ILE A 58 -4.67 17.90 3.17
CA ILE A 58 -4.89 17.53 1.77
C ILE A 58 -6.12 18.25 1.23
N ARG A 59 -5.96 18.89 0.08
CA ARG A 59 -7.08 19.32 -0.74
C ARG A 59 -7.53 18.16 -1.63
N PHE A 60 -8.66 17.55 -1.28
CA PHE A 60 -9.21 16.41 -2.02
C PHE A 60 -9.86 16.84 -3.35
N ALA A 61 -9.78 15.94 -4.33
CA ALA A 61 -10.56 16.04 -5.55
C ALA A 61 -12.04 15.72 -5.27
N GLU A 62 -12.92 16.05 -6.20
CA GLU A 62 -14.34 15.70 -6.09
C GLU A 62 -14.53 14.18 -5.89
N GLY A 63 -15.47 13.80 -5.03
CA GLY A 63 -15.71 12.41 -4.64
C GLY A 63 -14.74 11.83 -3.60
N TRP A 64 -13.61 12.49 -3.33
CA TRP A 64 -12.67 12.12 -2.27
C TRP A 64 -12.91 12.92 -0.98
N ASP A 65 -12.68 12.26 0.14
CA ASP A 65 -12.67 12.83 1.48
C ASP A 65 -11.59 12.16 2.33
N ALA A 66 -11.40 12.66 3.55
CA ALA A 66 -10.38 12.15 4.47
C ALA A 66 -10.61 10.68 4.86
N GLU A 67 -11.86 10.22 4.96
CA GLU A 67 -12.17 8.85 5.36
C GLU A 67 -11.84 7.87 4.23
N LYS A 68 -12.26 8.17 3.00
CA LYS A 68 -11.88 7.37 1.81
C LYS A 68 -10.38 7.34 1.63
N TRP A 69 -9.69 8.47 1.83
CA TRP A 69 -8.24 8.52 1.73
C TRP A 69 -7.54 7.60 2.74
N LEU A 70 -7.98 7.64 4.00
CA LEU A 70 -7.44 6.77 5.05
C LEU A 70 -7.74 5.29 4.80
N GLU A 71 -8.94 4.94 4.34
CA GLU A 71 -9.29 3.56 3.98
C GLU A 71 -8.46 3.07 2.78
N PHE A 72 -8.25 3.93 1.77
CA PHE A 72 -7.38 3.64 0.64
C PHE A 72 -5.93 3.37 1.08
N LEU A 73 -5.37 4.20 1.97
CA LEU A 73 -4.03 3.99 2.51
C LEU A 73 -3.91 2.69 3.32
N GLU A 74 -4.95 2.31 4.06
CA GLU A 74 -4.97 1.05 4.80
C GLU A 74 -4.95 -0.16 3.86
N ILE A 75 -5.76 -0.14 2.80
CA ILE A 75 -5.76 -1.19 1.78
C ILE A 75 -4.42 -1.23 1.05
N TRP A 76 -3.85 -0.06 0.74
CA TRP A 76 -2.52 0.03 0.15
C TRP A 76 -1.50 -0.66 1.05
N LYS A 77 -1.38 -0.23 2.30
CA LYS A 77 -0.40 -0.73 3.26
C LYS A 77 -0.40 -2.26 3.38
N LEU A 78 -1.60 -2.84 3.35
CA LEU A 78 -1.81 -4.26 3.58
C LEU A 78 -1.69 -5.11 2.31
N TYR A 79 -2.08 -4.57 1.14
CA TYR A 79 -2.36 -5.40 -0.04
C TYR A 79 -1.81 -4.89 -1.38
N HIS A 80 -1.11 -3.74 -1.45
CA HIS A 80 -0.69 -3.15 -2.74
C HIS A 80 0.30 -4.00 -3.56
N LEU A 81 0.90 -5.01 -2.95
CA LEU A 81 1.70 -6.06 -3.58
C LEU A 81 1.41 -7.40 -2.89
N ASN A 82 0.13 -7.79 -2.88
CA ASN A 82 -0.36 -8.94 -2.12
C ASN A 82 0.33 -10.27 -2.49
N ASP A 83 0.95 -10.38 -3.67
CA ASP A 83 1.69 -11.55 -4.14
C ASP A 83 3.19 -11.55 -3.81
N MET A 84 3.69 -10.54 -3.09
CA MET A 84 5.10 -10.42 -2.69
C MET A 84 5.31 -10.53 -1.17
N ASN A 85 4.61 -11.47 -0.52
CA ASN A 85 4.78 -11.68 0.93
C ASN A 85 5.86 -12.73 1.23
N ALA A 86 6.94 -12.33 1.90
CA ALA A 86 8.03 -13.24 2.28
C ALA A 86 7.64 -14.26 3.38
N GLY A 87 6.73 -13.86 4.28
CA GLY A 87 6.24 -14.68 5.40
C GLY A 87 4.77 -15.06 5.26
N CYS A 88 4.34 -16.11 5.95
CA CYS A 88 2.93 -16.47 6.04
C CYS A 88 2.16 -15.51 6.98
N GLY A 89 0.82 -15.59 7.00
CA GLY A 89 -0.02 -14.76 7.87
C GLY A 89 0.33 -14.87 9.36
N HIS A 90 0.66 -16.07 9.82
CA HIS A 90 1.06 -16.30 11.22
C HIS A 90 2.38 -15.60 11.58
N GLN A 91 3.39 -15.66 10.70
CA GLN A 91 4.68 -15.00 10.91
C GLN A 91 4.54 -13.47 10.93
N ARG A 92 3.71 -12.91 10.05
CA ARG A 92 3.39 -11.47 10.06
C ARG A 92 2.69 -11.05 11.36
N ALA A 93 1.76 -11.88 11.86
CA ALA A 93 1.10 -11.64 13.14
C ALA A 93 2.07 -11.70 14.34
N LEU A 94 3.15 -12.47 14.23
CA LEU A 94 4.26 -12.49 15.18
C LEU A 94 5.24 -11.31 15.01
N GLY A 95 5.01 -10.42 14.04
CA GLY A 95 5.86 -9.26 13.79
C GLY A 95 7.14 -9.57 13.03
N TRP A 96 7.23 -10.70 12.33
CA TRP A 96 8.41 -11.03 11.52
C TRP A 96 8.47 -10.09 10.31
N LYS A 97 9.42 -9.15 10.36
CA LYS A 97 9.64 -8.13 9.32
C LYS A 97 11.07 -8.13 8.76
N ASP A 98 12.00 -8.79 9.45
CA ASP A 98 13.44 -8.73 9.18
C ASP A 98 13.97 -10.14 8.94
N TYR A 99 14.62 -10.34 7.78
CA TYR A 99 15.19 -11.64 7.42
C TYR A 99 16.34 -12.04 8.34
N ASP A 100 17.17 -11.09 8.76
CA ASP A 100 18.37 -11.37 9.55
C ASP A 100 18.02 -11.92 10.93
N LYS A 101 16.78 -11.69 11.38
CA LYS A 101 16.25 -12.19 12.64
C LYS A 101 15.62 -13.59 12.53
N HIS A 102 15.18 -13.98 11.33
CA HIS A 102 14.43 -15.23 11.09
C HIS A 102 14.87 -15.95 9.81
N PRO A 103 16.18 -16.24 9.60
CA PRO A 103 16.67 -16.79 8.35
C PRO A 103 16.16 -18.22 8.13
N SER A 104 15.24 -18.40 7.18
CA SER A 104 14.58 -19.68 6.88
C SER A 104 13.88 -20.33 8.09
N GLU A 105 13.57 -19.54 9.13
CA GLU A 105 12.95 -20.06 10.34
C GLU A 105 11.53 -20.58 10.03
N PRO A 106 11.17 -21.81 10.44
CA PRO A 106 9.85 -22.36 10.18
C PRO A 106 8.80 -21.68 11.07
N CYS A 107 7.67 -21.32 10.48
CA CYS A 107 6.51 -20.85 11.22
C CYS A 107 6.08 -21.90 12.27
N PRO A 108 5.87 -21.53 13.54
CA PRO A 108 5.46 -22.48 14.57
C PRO A 108 4.06 -23.07 14.34
N THR A 109 3.23 -22.41 13.52
CA THR A 109 1.85 -22.84 13.25
C THR A 109 1.73 -23.71 12.00
N CYS A 110 2.37 -23.31 10.89
CA CYS A 110 2.21 -24.00 9.60
C CYS A 110 3.51 -24.56 9.00
N GLY A 111 4.65 -24.39 9.67
CA GLY A 111 5.95 -24.89 9.21
C GLY A 111 6.56 -24.16 8.01
N TYR A 112 5.86 -23.19 7.42
CA TYR A 112 6.39 -22.40 6.30
C TYR A 112 7.70 -21.70 6.69
N LYS A 113 8.75 -21.89 5.90
CA LYS A 113 10.06 -21.29 6.16
C LYS A 113 10.10 -19.87 5.63
N TYR A 114 10.36 -18.92 6.52
CA TYR A 114 10.34 -17.49 6.18
C TYR A 114 11.26 -17.18 5.00
N SER A 115 10.79 -16.34 4.07
CA SER A 115 11.53 -15.86 2.90
C SER A 115 12.06 -16.95 1.95
N THR A 116 11.44 -18.14 1.94
CA THR A 116 11.81 -19.21 0.99
C THR A 116 11.04 -19.15 -0.34
N ALA A 117 9.90 -18.46 -0.36
CA ALA A 117 9.12 -18.16 -1.55
C ALA A 117 8.31 -16.86 -1.36
N TRP A 118 7.76 -16.34 -2.46
CA TRP A 118 6.76 -15.28 -2.39
C TRP A 118 5.37 -15.91 -2.24
N LEU A 119 4.66 -15.50 -1.19
CA LEU A 119 3.30 -15.93 -0.92
C LEU A 119 2.29 -14.88 -1.38
N THR A 120 1.14 -15.36 -1.84
CA THR A 120 0.00 -14.51 -2.16
C THR A 120 -0.98 -14.47 -1.00
N VAL A 121 -1.35 -13.28 -0.58
CA VAL A 121 -2.40 -13.02 0.41
C VAL A 121 -3.68 -12.67 -0.32
N LEU A 122 -4.78 -13.31 0.03
CA LEU A 122 -6.08 -12.98 -0.54
C LEU A 122 -6.48 -11.57 -0.11
N VAL A 123 -6.84 -10.74 -1.09
CA VAL A 123 -7.41 -9.43 -0.83
C VAL A 123 -8.88 -9.62 -0.47
N PRO A 124 -9.37 -9.10 0.68
CA PRO A 124 -10.78 -9.19 1.02
C PRO A 124 -11.68 -8.56 -0.04
N GLU A 125 -12.81 -9.18 -0.35
CA GLU A 125 -13.77 -8.69 -1.37
C GLU A 125 -14.21 -7.25 -1.09
N LYS A 126 -14.52 -6.93 0.17
CA LYS A 126 -14.85 -5.56 0.59
C LYS A 126 -13.80 -4.51 0.20
N ALA A 127 -12.53 -4.89 0.18
CA ALA A 127 -11.44 -3.99 -0.17
C ALA A 127 -11.38 -3.80 -1.69
N LEU A 128 -11.63 -4.86 -2.46
CA LEU A 128 -11.74 -4.78 -3.92
C LEU A 128 -12.95 -3.95 -4.33
N ASP A 129 -14.11 -4.15 -3.69
CA ASP A 129 -15.32 -3.37 -3.92
C ASP A 129 -15.09 -1.88 -3.62
N PHE A 130 -14.44 -1.59 -2.48
CA PHE A 130 -14.06 -0.23 -2.14
C PHE A 130 -13.17 0.38 -3.23
N LEU A 131 -12.09 -0.30 -3.64
CA LEU A 131 -11.18 0.20 -4.68
C LEU A 131 -11.87 0.41 -6.02
N ALA A 132 -12.80 -0.47 -6.39
CA ALA A 132 -13.60 -0.34 -7.61
C ALA A 132 -14.64 0.78 -7.54
N SER A 133 -15.04 1.21 -6.33
CA SER A 133 -15.98 2.31 -6.12
C SER A 133 -15.33 3.70 -6.14
N LEU A 134 -13.99 3.78 -6.12
CA LEU A 134 -13.27 5.05 -6.10
C LEU A 134 -13.50 5.83 -7.41
N PRO A 135 -13.65 7.16 -7.34
CA PRO A 135 -13.86 7.95 -8.55
C PRO A 135 -12.59 7.96 -9.39
N ASP A 136 -12.75 7.64 -10.68
CA ASP A 136 -11.69 7.81 -11.68
C ASP A 136 -11.40 9.30 -11.91
N THR A 137 -10.21 9.58 -12.43
CA THR A 137 -9.81 10.93 -12.82
C THR A 137 -9.80 11.08 -14.34
N ASP A 138 -10.39 12.16 -14.83
CA ASP A 138 -10.29 12.56 -16.24
C ASP A 138 -8.92 13.14 -16.60
N GLN A 139 -8.05 13.34 -15.60
CA GLN A 139 -6.72 13.90 -15.79
C GLN A 139 -5.68 12.79 -15.76
N GLN A 140 -5.03 12.56 -16.89
CA GLN A 140 -3.82 11.73 -16.94
C GLN A 140 -2.59 12.62 -16.76
N PRO A 141 -1.71 12.34 -15.78
CA PRO A 141 -0.39 12.95 -15.75
C PRO A 141 0.36 12.54 -17.02
N ALA A 142 1.20 13.40 -17.57
CA ALA A 142 1.85 13.18 -18.86
C ALA A 142 2.85 11.99 -18.94
N TRP A 143 2.90 11.10 -17.94
CA TRP A 143 3.79 9.92 -17.87
C TRP A 143 3.19 8.71 -17.11
N VAL A 144 1.89 8.41 -17.21
CA VAL A 144 1.26 7.20 -16.59
C VAL A 144 0.55 6.30 -17.61
#